data_AF-A0A929RQP1-F1
#
_entry.id   AF-A0A929RQP1-F1
#
_cell.length_a   1.000
_cell.length_b   1.000
_cell.length_c   1.000
_cell.angle_alpha   90.00
_cell.angle_beta   90.00
_cell.angle_gamma   90.00
#
_symmetry.space_group_name_H-M   'P 1'
#
loop_
_entity.id
_entity.type
_entity.pdbx_description
1 polymer ?
#
loop_
_entity_poly.entity_id
_entity_poly.type
_entity_poly.pdbx_seq_one_letter_code
_entity_poly.pdbx_strand_id
1 'polypeptide(L)'
;MPIIGAKGLNTSGGVISSLTNRQGMVLHDNAYAPGALTRDVGQAIVQRLLWKQTGMLSSSESPRLRVFISHARGDIPANDLTGHTPQGVIAKVKAIAQQTRLATFFDVHDIQADSEWNSSIRERARTSALLMVRTDSYSSREWTQREVFEAKQAGMPIVCLSALNAGEPRGSFLLDHVPTIACPQIPEGWAPPEGTQAEDPVDEAIVAALNRLVDEALKFALWRCQEIPAHTNLAKANTTQSTSKNHPGFDCAPPTAPEPTVLLKFIQEHRQTYGNDKHLWLIHPDPPLLPTEQDFLVDLCVQAGYEKGQVYLMTPRSFFAAGGVLGADEPTLTTPLLSQDRPVTGKTLGISMALADDLASIGLSPTHLECAVAEVSQMMLIGGGSLLYAGAPGTHVPDLTTAIMDTVSSYTASVEAYTHLSGDPEQHDIHPGDMFSLAVPYVDLNTSESIKRLNEAANHFSGYA
;
A
#
# COMPACT_ATOMS: atom_id res chain seq x y z
N MET A 1 -9.91 -23.14 -13.31
CA MET A 1 -10.50 -22.44 -12.16
C MET A 1 -9.92 -21.04 -12.04
N PRO A 2 -10.74 -19.98 -11.88
CA PRO A 2 -10.24 -18.65 -11.61
C PRO A 2 -9.57 -18.61 -10.24
N ILE A 3 -8.45 -17.87 -10.12
CA ILE A 3 -7.76 -17.68 -8.84
C ILE A 3 -8.59 -16.82 -7.89
N ILE A 4 -9.37 -15.87 -8.41
CA ILE A 4 -10.30 -15.08 -7.60
C ILE A 4 -11.71 -15.40 -8.09
N GLY A 5 -12.57 -15.87 -7.19
CA GLY A 5 -14.00 -16.05 -7.43
C GLY A 5 -14.82 -15.19 -6.48
N ALA A 6 -16.14 -15.33 -6.52
CA ALA A 6 -17.06 -14.57 -5.66
C ALA A 6 -16.85 -14.80 -4.15
N LYS A 7 -16.10 -15.84 -3.76
CA LYS A 7 -15.71 -16.14 -2.37
C LYS A 7 -14.26 -15.73 -2.04
N GLY A 8 -13.63 -14.91 -2.89
CA GLY A 8 -12.23 -14.51 -2.74
C GLY A 8 -11.24 -15.45 -3.42
N LEU A 9 -10.03 -15.56 -2.84
CA LEU A 9 -8.94 -16.35 -3.39
C LEU A 9 -9.28 -17.86 -3.35
N ASN A 10 -9.26 -18.49 -4.52
CA ASN A 10 -9.45 -19.93 -4.67
C ASN A 10 -8.17 -20.67 -4.27
N THR A 11 -8.14 -21.20 -3.05
CA THR A 11 -7.05 -21.97 -2.48
C THR A 11 -7.20 -23.49 -2.71
N SER A 12 -8.06 -23.93 -3.63
CA SER A 12 -8.21 -25.37 -3.90
C SER A 12 -6.89 -26.01 -4.33
N GLY A 13 -6.68 -27.28 -3.95
CA GLY A 13 -5.43 -28.00 -4.22
C GLY A 13 -5.03 -28.00 -5.70
N GLY A 14 -5.99 -27.98 -6.63
CA GLY A 14 -5.73 -27.82 -8.08
C GLY A 14 -5.19 -26.44 -8.46
N VAL A 15 -5.64 -25.38 -7.79
CA VAL A 15 -5.12 -24.02 -8.00
C VAL A 15 -3.75 -23.87 -7.37
N ILE A 16 -3.54 -24.33 -6.14
CA ILE A 16 -2.24 -24.29 -5.45
C ILE A 16 -1.20 -25.11 -6.21
N SER A 17 -1.50 -26.35 -6.59
CA SER A 17 -0.58 -27.20 -7.38
C SER A 17 -0.21 -26.57 -8.73
N SER A 18 -1.14 -25.87 -9.38
CA SER A 18 -0.83 -25.15 -10.62
C SER A 18 0.01 -23.87 -10.42
N LEU A 19 0.00 -23.27 -9.23
CA LEU A 19 0.89 -22.18 -8.86
C LEU A 19 2.32 -22.71 -8.62
N THR A 20 2.44 -23.83 -7.90
CA THR A 20 3.74 -24.44 -7.56
C THR A 20 4.41 -25.13 -8.75
N ASN A 21 3.64 -25.79 -9.63
CA ASN A 21 4.17 -26.46 -10.82
C ASN A 21 4.80 -25.50 -11.84
N ARG A 22 4.37 -24.23 -11.87
CA ARG A 22 4.89 -23.22 -12.82
C ARG A 22 6.17 -22.53 -12.34
N GLN A 23 6.52 -22.67 -11.07
CA GLN A 23 7.71 -22.02 -10.50
C GLN A 23 8.95 -22.91 -10.50
N GLY A 24 8.83 -24.18 -10.86
CA GLY A 24 9.85 -25.18 -10.55
C GLY A 24 9.71 -25.61 -9.08
N MET A 25 9.39 -26.88 -8.88
CA MET A 25 9.05 -27.49 -7.61
C MET A 25 10.13 -27.29 -6.54
N VAL A 26 9.77 -26.69 -5.38
CA VAL A 26 10.37 -27.01 -4.07
C VAL A 26 9.36 -26.62 -2.96
N LEU A 27 8.34 -27.41 -2.65
CA LEU A 27 7.73 -27.32 -1.29
C LEU A 27 8.43 -28.30 -0.32
N HIS A 28 9.59 -28.83 -0.71
CA HIS A 28 10.24 -29.98 -0.08
C HIS A 28 11.70 -29.75 0.36
N ASP A 29 12.29 -28.56 0.15
CA ASP A 29 13.61 -28.26 0.76
C ASP A 29 13.40 -27.63 2.14
N ASN A 30 13.97 -28.30 3.14
CA ASN A 30 13.87 -27.95 4.56
C ASN A 30 14.70 -26.70 4.96
N ALA A 31 15.02 -25.81 4.02
CA ALA A 31 15.81 -24.61 4.28
C ALA A 31 15.38 -23.44 3.38
N TYR A 32 14.15 -22.95 3.58
CA TYR A 32 13.75 -21.67 3.02
C TYR A 32 14.40 -20.55 3.81
N ALA A 33 15.08 -19.62 3.13
CA ALA A 33 15.47 -18.35 3.74
C ALA A 33 14.22 -17.63 4.29
N PRO A 34 14.32 -16.88 5.40
CA PRO A 34 13.18 -16.16 5.97
C PRO A 34 12.40 -15.34 4.92
N GLY A 35 11.08 -15.53 4.89
CA GLY A 35 10.18 -14.82 3.95
C GLY A 35 10.23 -15.27 2.48
N ALA A 36 11.12 -16.20 2.10
CA ALA A 36 11.24 -16.65 0.71
C ALA A 36 10.00 -17.39 0.19
N LEU A 37 9.38 -18.23 1.03
CA LEU A 37 8.14 -18.93 0.66
C LEU A 37 7.00 -17.95 0.37
N THR A 38 6.78 -16.97 1.26
CA THR A 38 5.72 -15.95 1.10
C THR A 38 5.93 -15.15 -0.17
N ARG A 39 7.17 -14.73 -0.44
CA ARG A 39 7.54 -14.02 -1.68
C ARG A 39 7.28 -14.88 -2.91
N ASP A 40 7.70 -16.14 -2.92
CA ASP A 40 7.51 -17.04 -4.05
C ASP A 40 6.01 -17.29 -4.31
N VAL A 41 5.20 -17.51 -3.27
CA VAL A 41 3.75 -17.65 -3.39
C VAL A 41 3.10 -16.36 -3.91
N GLY A 42 3.46 -15.20 -3.35
CA GLY A 42 2.97 -13.89 -3.79
C GLY A 42 3.27 -13.63 -5.26
N GLN A 43 4.52 -13.90 -5.67
CA GLN A 43 4.93 -13.85 -7.08
C GLN A 43 4.06 -14.76 -7.94
N ALA A 44 3.82 -16.01 -7.54
CA ALA A 44 3.00 -16.97 -8.30
C ALA A 44 1.59 -16.43 -8.56
N ILE A 45 0.99 -15.81 -7.53
CA ILE A 45 -0.35 -15.25 -7.60
C ILE A 45 -0.35 -14.05 -8.54
N VAL A 46 0.54 -13.07 -8.35
CA VAL A 46 0.67 -11.86 -9.20
C VAL A 46 0.75 -12.25 -10.66
N GLN A 47 1.68 -13.14 -10.98
CA GLN A 47 1.90 -13.71 -12.29
C GLN A 47 0.59 -14.20 -12.92
N ARG A 48 -0.14 -15.05 -12.21
CA ARG A 48 -1.37 -15.63 -12.75
C ARG A 48 -2.53 -14.64 -12.84
N LEU A 49 -2.60 -13.64 -11.97
CA LEU A 49 -3.62 -12.58 -12.04
C LEU A 49 -3.39 -11.64 -13.23
N LEU A 50 -2.17 -11.10 -13.37
CA LEU A 50 -1.85 -10.11 -14.40
C LEU A 50 -1.90 -10.68 -15.82
N TRP A 51 -1.52 -11.95 -16.02
CA TRP A 51 -1.60 -12.59 -17.35
C TRP A 51 -3.02 -12.90 -17.82
N LYS A 52 -3.95 -13.16 -16.88
CA LYS A 52 -5.36 -13.36 -17.24
C LYS A 52 -5.98 -12.08 -17.79
N GLN A 53 -5.56 -10.91 -17.27
CA GLN A 53 -6.09 -9.61 -17.69
C GLN A 53 -5.59 -9.15 -19.07
N THR A 54 -4.40 -9.60 -19.49
CA THR A 54 -3.80 -9.23 -20.78
C THR A 54 -4.19 -10.17 -21.93
N GLY A 55 -5.06 -11.16 -21.70
CA GLY A 55 -5.52 -12.09 -22.74
C GLY A 55 -4.44 -13.03 -23.29
N MET A 56 -3.26 -13.09 -22.67
CA MET A 56 -2.15 -13.91 -23.13
C MET A 56 -2.35 -15.38 -22.69
N LEU A 57 -2.65 -16.26 -23.65
CA LEU A 57 -2.92 -17.69 -23.47
C LEU A 57 -1.73 -18.63 -23.75
N SER A 58 -0.54 -18.12 -24.09
CA SER A 58 0.60 -18.98 -24.50
C SER A 58 1.44 -19.49 -23.32
N SER A 59 1.79 -20.78 -23.38
CA SER A 59 2.20 -21.63 -22.28
C SER A 59 3.65 -22.15 -22.35
N SER A 60 4.55 -21.53 -23.11
CA SER A 60 5.90 -22.11 -23.29
C SER A 60 6.96 -21.62 -22.29
N GLU A 61 6.86 -20.40 -21.77
CA GLU A 61 7.69 -19.92 -20.64
C GLU A 61 6.88 -18.91 -19.83
N SER A 62 6.72 -19.11 -18.53
CA SER A 62 6.06 -18.13 -17.66
C SER A 62 7.07 -17.01 -17.36
N PRO A 63 6.86 -15.75 -17.76
CA PRO A 63 7.79 -14.69 -17.40
C PRO A 63 7.84 -14.56 -15.87
N ARG A 64 8.98 -14.18 -15.30
CA ARG A 64 9.08 -13.88 -13.86
C ARG A 64 8.49 -12.49 -13.57
N LEU A 65 8.10 -12.20 -12.32
CA LEU A 65 7.76 -10.82 -11.94
C LEU A 65 8.97 -9.93 -12.22
N ARG A 66 8.81 -8.94 -13.08
CA ARG A 66 9.89 -8.04 -13.48
C ARG A 66 10.10 -6.99 -12.40
N VAL A 67 11.32 -6.88 -11.93
CA VAL A 67 11.75 -5.91 -10.93
C VAL A 67 12.82 -5.02 -11.54
N PHE A 68 12.59 -3.72 -11.51
CA PHE A 68 13.54 -2.71 -11.95
C PHE A 68 14.20 -2.07 -10.72
N ILE A 69 15.52 -2.17 -10.62
CA ILE A 69 16.28 -1.68 -9.46
C ILE A 69 16.94 -0.36 -9.85
N SER A 70 16.29 0.73 -9.43
CA SER A 70 16.73 2.10 -9.63
C SER A 70 17.68 2.50 -8.51
N HIS A 71 18.84 3.07 -8.88
CA HIS A 71 19.89 3.49 -7.94
C HIS A 71 20.73 4.62 -8.53
N ALA A 72 21.47 5.35 -7.69
CA ALA A 72 22.46 6.29 -8.16
C ALA A 72 23.79 5.56 -8.45
N ARG A 73 24.19 5.47 -9.72
CA ARG A 73 25.46 4.82 -10.12
C ARG A 73 26.69 5.38 -9.39
N GLY A 74 26.71 6.69 -9.16
CA GLY A 74 27.82 7.38 -8.49
C GLY A 74 28.06 6.92 -7.06
N ASP A 75 27.09 6.22 -6.46
CA ASP A 75 27.15 5.77 -5.07
C ASP A 75 27.59 4.30 -4.96
N ILE A 76 27.94 3.65 -6.07
CA ILE A 76 28.56 2.32 -6.06
C ILE A 76 30.04 2.45 -5.66
N PRO A 77 30.49 1.83 -4.56
CA PRO A 77 31.90 1.81 -4.19
C PRO A 77 32.79 1.24 -5.30
N ALA A 78 33.98 1.82 -5.50
CA ALA A 78 34.92 1.36 -6.53
C ALA A 78 35.30 -0.13 -6.38
N ASN A 79 35.37 -0.61 -5.14
CA ASN A 79 35.65 -2.02 -4.84
C ASN A 79 34.53 -2.95 -5.31
N ASP A 80 33.27 -2.49 -5.35
CA ASP A 80 32.14 -3.29 -5.82
C ASP A 80 32.07 -3.38 -7.35
N LEU A 81 32.77 -2.49 -8.06
CA LEU A 81 32.85 -2.54 -9.53
C LEU A 81 33.84 -3.61 -10.02
N THR A 82 34.79 -4.03 -9.18
CA THR A 82 35.91 -4.91 -9.56
C THR A 82 36.09 -6.13 -8.66
N GLY A 83 35.54 -6.10 -7.45
CA GLY A 83 35.59 -7.17 -6.46
C GLY A 83 34.49 -8.22 -6.64
N HIS A 84 34.70 -9.39 -6.04
CA HIS A 84 33.76 -10.52 -6.08
C HIS A 84 32.80 -10.54 -4.87
N THR A 85 33.08 -9.73 -3.85
CA THR A 85 32.29 -9.66 -2.62
C THR A 85 31.58 -8.31 -2.55
N PRO A 86 30.24 -8.27 -2.56
CA PRO A 86 29.50 -7.01 -2.50
C PRO A 86 29.63 -6.37 -1.11
N GLN A 87 30.11 -5.13 -1.05
CA GLN A 87 30.22 -4.37 0.20
C GLN A 87 29.15 -3.29 0.31
N GLY A 88 28.93 -2.51 -0.74
CA GLY A 88 27.92 -1.46 -0.80
C GLY A 88 26.51 -2.02 -0.93
N VAL A 89 25.55 -1.27 -0.40
CA VAL A 89 24.12 -1.64 -0.41
C VAL A 89 23.60 -1.96 -1.81
N ILE A 90 24.01 -1.21 -2.84
CA ILE A 90 23.59 -1.42 -4.23
C ILE A 90 24.09 -2.78 -4.75
N ALA A 91 25.35 -3.13 -4.47
CA ALA A 91 25.94 -4.40 -4.87
C ALA A 91 25.32 -5.58 -4.11
N LYS A 92 25.01 -5.40 -2.81
CA LYS A 92 24.29 -6.38 -2.00
C LYS A 92 22.88 -6.63 -2.51
N VAL A 93 22.12 -5.56 -2.81
CA VAL A 93 20.80 -5.65 -3.46
C VAL A 93 20.92 -6.46 -4.75
N LYS A 94 21.99 -6.25 -5.52
CA LYS A 94 22.27 -7.03 -6.73
C LYS A 94 22.48 -8.51 -6.50
N ALA A 95 23.36 -8.86 -5.57
CA ALA A 95 23.64 -10.24 -5.25
C ALA A 95 22.39 -10.96 -4.72
N ILE A 96 21.67 -10.35 -3.77
CA ILE A 96 20.49 -10.96 -3.14
C ILE A 96 19.35 -11.10 -4.15
N ALA A 97 19.06 -10.07 -4.94
CA ALA A 97 17.96 -10.13 -5.90
C ALA A 97 18.20 -11.22 -6.98
N GLN A 98 19.46 -11.47 -7.38
CA GLN A 98 19.83 -12.56 -8.29
C GLN A 98 19.62 -13.96 -7.71
N GLN A 99 19.61 -14.11 -6.38
CA GLN A 99 19.30 -15.37 -5.69
C GLN A 99 17.78 -15.62 -5.61
N THR A 100 16.95 -14.63 -5.95
CA THR A 100 15.49 -14.78 -5.96
C THR A 100 14.97 -15.29 -7.31
N ARG A 101 13.68 -15.65 -7.34
CA ARG A 101 12.96 -16.01 -8.58
C ARG A 101 12.41 -14.80 -9.35
N LEU A 102 12.80 -13.58 -8.99
CA LEU A 102 12.38 -12.35 -9.68
C LEU A 102 13.14 -12.19 -11.01
N ALA A 103 12.52 -11.57 -12.01
CA ALA A 103 13.23 -11.12 -13.22
C ALA A 103 13.79 -9.74 -12.96
N THR A 104 15.01 -9.69 -12.41
CA THR A 104 15.64 -8.44 -12.00
C THR A 104 16.34 -7.77 -13.18
N PHE A 105 16.02 -6.51 -13.41
CA PHE A 105 16.76 -5.61 -14.28
C PHE A 105 17.43 -4.58 -13.39
N PHE A 106 18.76 -4.62 -13.36
CA PHE A 106 19.55 -3.54 -12.79
C PHE A 106 19.65 -2.45 -13.83
N ASP A 107 19.56 -1.19 -13.39
CA ASP A 107 19.85 -0.05 -14.24
C ASP A 107 21.08 -0.32 -15.13
N VAL A 108 20.86 -0.24 -16.44
CA VAL A 108 21.81 -0.66 -17.47
C VAL A 108 22.59 0.57 -17.93
N HIS A 109 23.38 1.13 -17.03
CA HIS A 109 24.39 2.12 -17.40
C HIS A 109 25.73 1.49 -17.83
N ASP A 110 25.72 0.20 -18.19
CA ASP A 110 26.81 -0.43 -18.94
C ASP A 110 26.40 -0.56 -20.42
N ILE A 111 27.10 0.22 -21.25
CA ILE A 111 27.11 0.28 -22.73
C ILE A 111 26.27 1.42 -23.36
N GLN A 112 26.78 1.92 -24.49
CA GLN A 112 26.81 3.30 -24.99
C GLN A 112 25.47 4.02 -25.21
N ALA A 113 25.55 5.35 -25.08
CA ALA A 113 24.47 6.32 -25.19
C ALA A 113 24.02 6.54 -26.64
N ASP A 114 22.82 6.05 -26.98
CA ASP A 114 22.06 6.45 -28.16
C ASP A 114 20.61 6.77 -27.76
N SER A 115 19.91 7.56 -28.58
CA SER A 115 18.55 8.08 -28.29
C SER A 115 17.46 7.01 -28.07
N GLU A 116 17.63 5.79 -28.62
CA GLU A 116 16.74 4.64 -28.38
C GLU A 116 16.81 4.11 -26.95
N TRP A 117 17.88 4.43 -26.23
CA TRP A 117 18.12 4.00 -24.86
C TRP A 117 17.14 4.63 -23.85
N ASN A 118 16.86 5.93 -24.02
CA ASN A 118 15.94 6.67 -23.15
C ASN A 118 14.51 6.10 -23.20
N SER A 119 14.05 5.66 -24.38
CA SER A 119 12.77 4.96 -24.52
C SER A 119 12.77 3.62 -23.80
N SER A 120 13.88 2.87 -23.84
CA SER A 120 13.96 1.54 -23.24
C SER A 120 13.87 1.57 -21.71
N ILE A 121 14.48 2.55 -21.04
CA ILE A 121 14.41 2.67 -19.58
C ILE A 121 13.04 3.16 -19.13
N ARG A 122 12.46 4.14 -19.83
CA ARG A 122 11.08 4.58 -19.55
C ARG A 122 10.11 3.41 -19.68
N GLU A 123 10.28 2.57 -20.70
CA GLU A 123 9.47 1.37 -20.87
C GLU A 123 9.67 0.37 -19.73
N ARG A 124 10.90 0.19 -19.24
CA ARG A 124 11.15 -0.67 -18.07
C ARG A 124 10.47 -0.14 -16.81
N ALA A 125 10.59 1.16 -16.53
CA ALA A 125 9.94 1.80 -15.39
C ALA A 125 8.41 1.69 -15.46
N ARG A 126 7.83 1.82 -16.66
CA ARG A 126 6.37 1.71 -16.88
C ARG A 126 5.83 0.29 -16.84
N THR A 127 6.69 -0.73 -16.88
CA THR A 127 6.25 -2.13 -17.04
C THR A 127 6.83 -3.11 -16.03
N SER A 128 7.60 -2.62 -15.05
CA SER A 128 8.21 -3.41 -13.98
C SER A 128 7.87 -2.84 -12.60
N ALA A 129 7.81 -3.68 -11.58
CA ALA A 129 7.79 -3.19 -10.20
C ALA A 129 9.15 -2.55 -9.88
N LEU A 130 9.17 -1.38 -9.24
CA LEU A 130 10.38 -0.58 -9.05
C LEU A 130 10.88 -0.68 -7.60
N LEU A 131 12.11 -1.15 -7.41
CA LEU A 131 12.84 -0.99 -6.15
C LEU A 131 13.74 0.24 -6.26
N MET A 132 13.44 1.26 -5.47
CA MET A 132 14.24 2.47 -5.34
C MET A 132 15.26 2.28 -4.22
N VAL A 133 16.55 2.22 -4.55
CA VAL A 133 17.64 2.19 -3.56
C VAL A 133 18.08 3.63 -3.29
N ARG A 134 17.46 4.27 -2.29
CA ARG A 134 17.62 5.69 -1.98
C ARG A 134 18.84 5.93 -1.11
N THR A 135 19.95 6.29 -1.75
CA THR A 135 21.24 6.70 -1.16
C THR A 135 21.38 8.22 -1.15
N ASP A 136 22.43 8.76 -0.52
CA ASP A 136 22.61 10.21 -0.29
C ASP A 136 22.57 11.06 -1.59
N SER A 137 23.05 10.52 -2.72
CA SER A 137 22.99 11.24 -4.01
C SER A 137 21.71 10.98 -4.79
N TYR A 138 20.86 10.03 -4.38
CA TYR A 138 19.76 9.50 -5.19
C TYR A 138 18.76 10.58 -5.60
N SER A 139 18.29 11.39 -4.64
CA SER A 139 17.31 12.46 -4.93
C SER A 139 17.84 13.54 -5.87
N SER A 140 19.16 13.70 -5.98
CA SER A 140 19.79 14.75 -6.81
C SER A 140 19.97 14.34 -8.27
N ARG A 141 19.75 13.08 -8.63
CA ARG A 141 19.90 12.59 -10.00
C ARG A 141 18.60 12.77 -10.78
N GLU A 142 18.65 13.51 -11.88
CA GLU A 142 17.47 13.68 -12.76
C GLU A 142 16.94 12.34 -13.26
N TRP A 143 17.84 11.40 -13.54
CA TRP A 143 17.48 10.11 -14.10
C TRP A 143 16.66 9.25 -13.13
N THR A 144 17.09 9.15 -11.87
CA THR A 144 16.35 8.41 -10.83
C THR A 144 14.98 9.04 -10.58
N GLN A 145 14.90 10.39 -10.58
CA GLN A 145 13.62 11.10 -10.50
C GLN A 145 12.70 10.76 -11.68
N ARG A 146 13.25 10.71 -12.91
CA ARG A 146 12.50 10.34 -14.11
C ARG A 146 11.97 8.91 -14.03
N GLU A 147 12.78 7.96 -13.59
CA GLU A 147 12.38 6.56 -13.47
C GLU A 147 11.20 6.37 -12.50
N VAL A 148 11.27 7.00 -11.33
CA VAL A 148 10.17 6.94 -10.34
C VAL A 148 8.93 7.65 -10.86
N PHE A 149 9.08 8.82 -11.50
CA PHE A 149 7.96 9.52 -12.13
C PHE A 149 7.26 8.65 -13.18
N GLU A 150 8.01 7.99 -14.07
CA GLU A 150 7.45 7.14 -15.11
C GLU A 150 6.74 5.90 -14.55
N ALA A 151 7.28 5.31 -13.48
CA ALA A 151 6.63 4.21 -12.76
C ALA A 151 5.31 4.66 -12.12
N LYS A 152 5.30 5.81 -11.42
CA LYS A 152 4.08 6.42 -10.85
C LYS A 152 3.03 6.70 -11.92
N GLN A 153 3.42 7.31 -13.04
CA GLN A 153 2.53 7.60 -14.16
C GLN A 153 1.92 6.32 -14.76
N ALA A 154 2.62 5.18 -14.73
CA ALA A 154 2.08 3.89 -15.17
C ALA A 154 1.29 3.14 -14.07
N GLY A 155 1.27 3.66 -12.84
CA GLY A 155 0.69 2.99 -11.68
C GLY A 155 1.49 1.75 -11.24
N MET A 156 2.76 1.65 -11.60
CA MET A 156 3.60 0.50 -11.24
C MET A 156 3.90 0.49 -9.73
N PRO A 157 3.98 -0.69 -9.09
CA PRO A 157 4.36 -0.80 -7.68
C PRO A 157 5.76 -0.25 -7.45
N ILE A 158 5.94 0.54 -6.38
CA ILE A 158 7.23 1.12 -5.99
C ILE A 158 7.48 0.85 -4.51
N VAL A 159 8.70 0.44 -4.18
CA VAL A 159 9.18 0.37 -2.78
C VAL A 159 10.53 1.06 -2.69
N CYS A 160 10.71 1.84 -1.62
CA CYS A 160 11.97 2.47 -1.27
C CYS A 160 12.74 1.59 -0.28
N LEU A 161 14.00 1.29 -0.58
CA LEU A 161 15.00 0.93 0.42
C LEU A 161 15.80 2.20 0.74
N SER A 162 15.53 2.79 1.91
CA SER A 162 16.22 4.00 2.38
C SER A 162 17.57 3.63 2.95
N ALA A 163 18.62 3.79 2.14
CA ALA A 163 20.01 3.52 2.48
C ALA A 163 20.82 4.82 2.60
N LEU A 164 20.20 5.82 3.23
CA LEU A 164 20.82 7.09 3.56
C LEU A 164 21.88 6.90 4.66
N ASN A 165 23.07 7.47 4.45
CA ASN A 165 24.15 7.46 5.41
C ASN A 165 24.28 8.83 6.08
N ALA A 166 24.67 9.85 5.32
CA ALA A 166 24.68 11.23 5.80
C ALA A 166 23.32 11.93 5.65
N GLY A 167 22.46 11.41 4.76
CA GLY A 167 21.21 12.04 4.36
C GLY A 167 21.33 12.76 3.01
N GLU A 168 20.20 13.26 2.53
CA GLU A 168 20.14 13.98 1.26
C GLU A 168 20.25 15.49 1.48
N PRO A 169 21.01 16.22 0.64
CA PRO A 169 21.06 17.68 0.74
C PRO A 169 19.69 18.32 0.45
N ARG A 170 18.85 17.64 -0.34
CA ARG A 170 17.48 18.02 -0.66
C ARG A 170 16.67 16.78 -1.04
N GLY A 171 15.49 16.59 -0.44
CA GLY A 171 14.54 15.56 -0.87
C GLY A 171 13.83 15.89 -2.19
N SER A 172 13.02 14.95 -2.69
CA SER A 172 12.22 15.15 -3.90
C SER A 172 10.82 14.55 -3.73
N PHE A 173 9.79 15.39 -3.89
CA PHE A 173 8.39 14.97 -3.83
C PHE A 173 8.04 13.87 -4.85
N LEU A 174 8.80 13.77 -5.95
CA LEU A 174 8.64 12.70 -6.94
C LEU A 174 8.95 11.33 -6.33
N LEU A 175 9.78 11.26 -5.30
CA LEU A 175 10.26 10.03 -4.67
C LEU A 175 9.44 9.64 -3.43
N ASP A 176 8.61 10.54 -2.92
CA ASP A 176 7.85 10.31 -1.69
C ASP A 176 6.51 9.60 -1.98
N HIS A 177 5.70 9.38 -0.95
CA HIS A 177 4.42 8.67 -1.05
C HIS A 177 4.58 7.23 -1.61
N VAL A 178 5.62 6.53 -1.13
CA VAL A 178 5.89 5.12 -1.42
C VAL A 178 6.25 4.37 -0.13
N PRO A 179 5.89 3.08 0.00
CA PRO A 179 6.33 2.26 1.12
C PRO A 179 7.86 2.24 1.23
N THR A 180 8.38 2.47 2.43
CA THR A 180 9.82 2.62 2.68
C THR A 180 10.28 1.62 3.73
N ILE A 181 11.35 0.88 3.42
CA ILE A 181 12.10 0.04 4.34
C ILE A 181 13.39 0.77 4.68
N ALA A 182 13.66 0.97 5.97
CA ALA A 182 14.90 1.55 6.43
C ALA A 182 16.02 0.50 6.33
N CYS A 183 17.13 0.87 5.68
CA CYS A 183 18.35 0.08 5.72
C CYS A 183 19.18 0.52 6.94
N PRO A 184 19.55 -0.41 7.83
CA PRO A 184 20.37 -0.05 8.99
C PRO A 184 21.78 0.36 8.57
N GLN A 185 22.35 1.31 9.31
CA GLN A 185 23.77 1.63 9.23
C GLN A 185 24.54 0.71 10.18
N ILE A 186 25.47 -0.08 9.64
CA ILE A 186 26.31 -0.96 10.44
C ILE A 186 27.61 -0.21 10.78
N PRO A 187 27.95 -0.01 12.07
CA PRO A 187 29.23 0.55 12.46
C PRO A 187 30.41 -0.29 11.95
N GLU A 188 31.52 0.35 11.60
CA GLU A 188 32.75 -0.36 11.24
C GLU A 188 33.17 -1.33 12.37
N GLY A 189 33.38 -2.60 12.02
CA GLY A 189 33.79 -3.64 12.96
C GLY A 189 32.65 -4.36 13.69
N TRP A 190 31.39 -4.15 13.30
CA TRP A 190 30.29 -4.96 13.80
C TRP A 190 30.49 -6.44 13.49
N ALA A 191 30.33 -7.27 14.51
CA ALA A 191 30.23 -8.72 14.40
C ALA A 191 28.91 -9.15 15.05
N PRO A 192 28.27 -10.23 14.56
CA PRO A 192 27.10 -10.78 15.23
C PRO A 192 27.45 -11.12 16.69
N PRO A 193 26.49 -10.99 17.63
CA PRO A 193 26.73 -11.34 19.03
C PRO A 193 27.32 -12.75 19.15
N GLU A 194 28.26 -12.95 20.08
CA GLU A 194 28.89 -14.25 20.27
C GLU A 194 27.83 -15.34 20.52
N GLY A 195 27.80 -16.34 19.64
CA GLY A 195 26.86 -17.48 19.74
C GLY A 195 25.61 -17.39 18.87
N THR A 196 25.38 -16.30 18.11
CA THR A 196 24.27 -16.20 17.14
C THR A 196 24.75 -16.28 15.68
N GLN A 197 24.07 -17.08 14.85
CA GLN A 197 24.13 -17.00 13.39
C GLN A 197 23.14 -15.92 12.89
N ALA A 198 23.28 -14.68 13.36
CA ALA A 198 22.42 -13.60 12.88
C ALA A 198 22.81 -13.24 11.43
N GLU A 199 21.82 -13.13 10.55
CA GLU A 199 22.04 -12.63 9.18
C GLU A 199 22.50 -11.16 9.24
N ASP A 200 23.20 -10.71 8.20
CA ASP A 200 23.63 -9.31 8.11
C ASP A 200 22.38 -8.41 8.10
N PRO A 201 22.24 -7.42 8.99
CA PRO A 201 21.01 -6.64 9.11
C PRO A 201 20.73 -5.78 7.88
N VAL A 202 21.75 -5.46 7.06
CA VAL A 202 21.54 -4.85 5.73
C VAL A 202 20.92 -5.87 4.78
N ASP A 203 21.37 -7.12 4.81
CA ASP A 203 20.83 -8.18 3.97
C ASP A 203 19.37 -8.49 4.36
N GLU A 204 19.05 -8.50 5.66
CA GLU A 204 17.67 -8.61 6.17
C GLU A 204 16.78 -7.48 5.65
N ALA A 205 17.26 -6.23 5.70
CA ALA A 205 16.52 -5.07 5.18
C ALA A 205 16.29 -5.15 3.67
N ILE A 206 17.27 -5.65 2.91
CA ILE A 206 17.14 -5.88 1.46
C ILE A 206 16.08 -6.95 1.19
N VAL A 207 16.12 -8.07 1.92
CA VAL A 207 15.11 -9.14 1.81
C VAL A 207 13.73 -8.61 2.16
N ALA A 208 13.60 -7.82 3.23
CA ALA A 208 12.36 -7.16 3.61
C ALA A 208 11.84 -6.22 2.51
N ALA A 209 12.70 -5.42 1.87
CA ALA A 209 12.32 -4.55 0.77
C ALA A 209 11.86 -5.32 -0.48
N LEU A 210 12.53 -6.42 -0.83
CA LEU A 210 12.11 -7.29 -1.94
C LEU A 210 10.77 -7.98 -1.65
N ASN A 211 10.56 -8.47 -0.42
CA ASN A 211 9.28 -9.05 -0.01
C ASN A 211 8.17 -8.00 -0.07
N ARG A 212 8.42 -6.80 0.48
CA ARG A 212 7.48 -5.68 0.45
C ARG A 212 7.11 -5.29 -0.99
N LEU A 213 8.06 -5.32 -1.93
CA LEU A 213 7.80 -5.03 -3.34
C LEU A 213 6.88 -6.07 -3.98
N VAL A 214 7.03 -7.35 -3.64
CA VAL A 214 6.12 -8.40 -4.09
C VAL A 214 4.72 -8.21 -3.49
N ASP A 215 4.63 -7.80 -2.23
CA ASP A 215 3.33 -7.49 -1.60
C ASP A 215 2.63 -6.32 -2.30
N GLU A 216 3.36 -5.25 -2.62
CA GLU A 216 2.79 -4.12 -3.37
C GLU A 216 2.41 -4.51 -4.81
N ALA A 217 3.17 -5.38 -5.45
CA ALA A 217 2.79 -5.96 -6.74
C ALA A 217 1.53 -6.83 -6.64
N LEU A 218 1.37 -7.57 -5.54
CA LEU A 218 0.16 -8.34 -5.26
C LEU A 218 -1.04 -7.45 -5.02
N LYS A 219 -0.92 -6.40 -4.20
CA LYS A 219 -1.98 -5.40 -4.00
C LYS A 219 -2.40 -4.76 -5.32
N PHE A 220 -1.44 -4.33 -6.14
CA PHE A 220 -1.69 -3.81 -7.48
C PHE A 220 -2.48 -4.80 -8.35
N ALA A 221 -2.05 -6.07 -8.41
CA ALA A 221 -2.72 -7.09 -9.21
C ALA A 221 -4.14 -7.40 -8.71
N LEU A 222 -4.31 -7.46 -7.39
CA LEU A 222 -5.61 -7.68 -6.73
C LEU A 222 -6.57 -6.52 -6.98
N TRP A 223 -6.08 -5.27 -6.87
CA TRP A 223 -6.87 -4.08 -7.14
C TRP A 223 -7.44 -4.10 -8.55
N ARG A 224 -6.61 -4.38 -9.56
CA ARG A 224 -7.06 -4.45 -10.96
C ARG A 224 -8.09 -5.57 -11.20
N CYS A 225 -8.15 -6.57 -10.33
CA CYS A 225 -9.14 -7.64 -10.41
C CYS A 225 -10.47 -7.29 -9.71
N GLN A 226 -10.53 -6.19 -8.96
CA GLN A 226 -11.76 -5.74 -8.30
C GLN A 226 -12.77 -5.21 -9.32
N GLU A 227 -14.05 -5.24 -8.94
CA GLU A 227 -15.14 -4.77 -9.79
C GLU A 227 -15.02 -3.28 -10.10
N ILE A 228 -14.68 -2.44 -9.12
CA ILE A 228 -14.61 -0.99 -9.29
C ILE A 228 -13.61 -0.60 -10.40
N PRO A 229 -12.32 -0.99 -10.36
CA PRO A 229 -11.38 -0.64 -11.43
C PRO A 229 -11.73 -1.28 -12.76
N ALA A 230 -12.35 -2.47 -12.77
CA ALA A 230 -12.84 -3.08 -14.01
C ALA A 230 -13.92 -2.22 -14.67
N HIS A 231 -14.90 -1.72 -13.91
CA HIS A 231 -15.93 -0.81 -14.40
C HIS A 231 -15.35 0.51 -14.89
N THR A 232 -14.45 1.15 -14.13
CA THR A 232 -13.79 2.39 -14.54
C THR A 232 -13.00 2.22 -15.85
N ASN A 233 -12.25 1.12 -16.00
CA ASN A 233 -11.49 0.87 -17.22
C ASN A 233 -12.39 0.56 -18.43
N LEU A 234 -13.50 -0.14 -18.22
CA LEU A 234 -14.50 -0.40 -19.27
C LEU A 234 -15.22 0.88 -19.70
N ALA A 235 -15.58 1.75 -18.76
CA ALA A 235 -16.18 3.06 -19.05
C ALA A 235 -15.24 3.90 -19.92
N LYS A 236 -13.94 3.95 -19.60
CA LYS A 236 -12.93 4.63 -20.42
C LYS A 236 -12.74 4.03 -21.82
N ALA A 237 -12.89 2.72 -21.95
CA ALA A 237 -12.74 2.04 -23.25
C ALA A 237 -13.96 2.19 -24.16
N ASN A 238 -15.13 2.49 -23.60
CA ASN A 238 -16.36 2.67 -24.35
C ASN A 238 -16.38 4.06 -25.01
N THR A 239 -16.14 4.10 -26.32
CA THR A 239 -16.10 5.33 -27.14
C THR A 239 -17.49 5.88 -27.52
N THR A 240 -18.57 5.26 -27.06
CA THR A 240 -19.94 5.77 -27.28
C THR A 240 -20.12 7.05 -26.49
N GLN A 241 -20.30 8.18 -27.18
CA GLN A 241 -20.58 9.47 -26.57
C GLN A 241 -21.81 9.35 -25.66
N SER A 242 -21.58 9.42 -24.35
CA SER A 242 -22.65 9.63 -23.38
C SER A 242 -23.35 10.95 -23.72
N THR A 243 -24.68 10.95 -23.70
CA THR A 243 -25.48 12.18 -23.81
C THR A 243 -25.44 13.01 -22.52
N SER A 244 -24.86 12.47 -21.44
CA SER A 244 -24.64 13.18 -20.18
C SER A 244 -23.52 14.22 -20.32
N LYS A 245 -23.63 15.33 -19.59
CA LYS A 245 -22.53 16.31 -19.45
C LYS A 245 -21.39 15.76 -18.59
N ASN A 246 -21.67 14.79 -17.72
CA ASN A 246 -20.74 14.20 -16.77
C ASN A 246 -20.32 12.79 -17.20
N HIS A 247 -19.13 12.36 -16.77
CA HIS A 247 -18.67 10.99 -16.99
C HIS A 247 -19.50 9.98 -16.16
N PRO A 248 -19.89 8.83 -16.74
CA PRO A 248 -20.60 7.78 -16.02
C PRO A 248 -19.68 7.00 -15.06
N GLY A 249 -20.09 6.84 -13.79
CA GLY A 249 -19.33 6.10 -12.79
C GLY A 249 -18.08 6.84 -12.30
N PHE A 250 -17.11 6.11 -11.74
CA PHE A 250 -15.85 6.68 -11.25
C PHE A 250 -14.92 7.07 -12.41
N ASP A 251 -14.35 8.28 -12.36
CA ASP A 251 -13.45 8.85 -13.39
C ASP A 251 -12.06 8.21 -13.35
N CYS A 252 -11.63 7.79 -12.16
CA CYS A 252 -10.33 7.16 -11.98
C CYS A 252 -10.30 6.21 -10.77
N ALA A 253 -9.52 5.14 -10.93
CA ALA A 253 -9.35 4.12 -9.91
C ALA A 253 -7.88 3.71 -9.78
N PRO A 254 -6.97 4.62 -9.35
CA PRO A 254 -5.55 4.30 -9.24
C PRO A 254 -5.29 3.13 -8.28
N PRO A 255 -4.24 2.32 -8.51
CA PRO A 255 -3.90 1.18 -7.66
C PRO A 255 -3.19 1.55 -6.36
N THR A 256 -2.96 2.84 -6.13
CA THR A 256 -2.36 3.41 -4.92
C THR A 256 -3.15 4.66 -4.55
N ALA A 257 -3.03 5.14 -3.31
CA ALA A 257 -3.54 6.45 -2.95
C ALA A 257 -2.99 7.51 -3.93
N PRO A 258 -3.82 8.48 -4.34
CA PRO A 258 -3.41 9.49 -5.30
C PRO A 258 -2.40 10.43 -4.66
N GLU A 259 -1.38 10.79 -5.43
CA GLU A 259 -0.45 11.85 -5.09
C GLU A 259 -0.38 12.84 -6.27
N PRO A 260 0.25 14.03 -6.12
CA PRO A 260 0.12 15.10 -7.09
C PRO A 260 0.48 14.71 -8.54
N THR A 261 1.48 13.85 -8.76
CA THR A 261 1.86 13.47 -10.13
C THR A 261 0.82 12.56 -10.80
N VAL A 262 0.36 11.54 -10.07
CA VAL A 262 -0.68 10.60 -10.48
C VAL A 262 -2.01 11.33 -10.68
N LEU A 263 -2.40 12.20 -9.75
CA LEU A 263 -3.64 12.96 -9.86
C LEU A 263 -3.62 13.90 -11.07
N LEU A 264 -2.52 14.61 -11.30
CA LEU A 264 -2.38 15.52 -12.44
C LEU A 264 -2.58 14.79 -13.77
N LYS A 265 -2.06 13.57 -13.91
CA LYS A 265 -2.30 12.72 -15.08
C LYS A 265 -3.80 12.48 -15.29
N PHE A 266 -4.52 12.04 -14.26
CA PHE A 266 -5.96 11.77 -14.38
C PHE A 266 -6.77 13.03 -14.67
N ILE A 267 -6.42 14.15 -14.05
CA ILE A 267 -7.04 15.45 -14.34
C ILE A 267 -6.86 15.80 -15.81
N GLN A 268 -5.65 15.66 -16.35
CA GLN A 268 -5.38 15.97 -17.77
C GLN A 268 -6.19 15.07 -18.70
N GLU A 269 -6.19 13.75 -18.46
CA GLU A 269 -6.98 12.79 -19.24
C GLU A 269 -8.49 13.07 -19.17
N HIS A 270 -9.00 13.35 -17.97
CA HIS A 270 -10.41 13.62 -17.74
C HIS A 270 -10.83 14.94 -18.41
N ARG A 271 -10.09 16.04 -18.22
CA ARG A 271 -10.42 17.34 -18.83
C ARG A 271 -10.32 17.35 -20.35
N GLN A 272 -9.44 16.53 -20.94
CA GLN A 272 -9.38 16.36 -22.39
C GLN A 272 -10.64 15.69 -22.95
N THR A 273 -11.24 14.77 -22.18
CA THR A 273 -12.41 13.99 -22.61
C THR A 273 -13.74 14.63 -22.20
N TYR A 274 -13.78 15.20 -20.99
CA TYR A 274 -14.95 15.75 -20.29
C TYR A 274 -14.67 17.19 -19.81
N GLY A 275 -14.21 18.07 -20.70
CA GLY A 275 -13.80 19.43 -20.35
C GLY A 275 -14.88 20.36 -19.78
N ASN A 276 -16.15 19.97 -19.83
CA ASN A 276 -17.26 20.69 -19.19
C ASN A 276 -17.67 20.10 -17.85
N ASP A 277 -17.20 18.90 -17.52
CA ASP A 277 -17.49 18.26 -16.24
C ASP A 277 -16.74 18.98 -15.12
N LYS A 278 -17.47 19.20 -14.03
CA LYS A 278 -17.04 19.90 -12.82
C LYS A 278 -16.90 18.95 -11.63
N HIS A 279 -17.33 17.71 -11.80
CA HIS A 279 -17.20 16.63 -10.83
C HIS A 279 -15.90 15.87 -11.07
N LEU A 280 -15.36 15.30 -9.99
CA LEU A 280 -14.28 14.32 -10.07
C LEU A 280 -14.50 13.23 -9.03
N TRP A 281 -14.70 12.00 -9.49
CA TRP A 281 -14.83 10.80 -8.69
C TRP A 281 -13.57 9.93 -8.83
N LEU A 282 -12.72 9.97 -7.82
CA LEU A 282 -11.52 9.14 -7.70
C LEU A 282 -11.70 8.14 -6.56
N ILE A 283 -11.49 6.87 -6.85
CA ILE A 283 -11.53 5.80 -5.85
C ILE A 283 -10.19 5.06 -5.77
N HIS A 284 -9.60 4.96 -4.58
CA HIS A 284 -8.29 4.32 -4.39
C HIS A 284 -8.31 3.30 -3.24
N PRO A 285 -7.37 2.34 -3.20
CA PRO A 285 -7.24 1.43 -2.06
C PRO A 285 -7.00 2.19 -0.76
N ASP A 286 -7.45 1.62 0.35
CA ASP A 286 -7.07 2.07 1.69
C ASP A 286 -5.55 2.04 1.92
N PRO A 287 -5.02 2.87 2.84
CA PRO A 287 -5.75 3.77 3.73
C PRO A 287 -6.28 5.04 3.04
N PRO A 288 -7.26 5.71 3.65
CA PRO A 288 -7.72 7.05 3.25
C PRO A 288 -6.60 8.08 3.39
N LEU A 289 -6.70 9.17 2.62
CA LEU A 289 -5.77 10.30 2.70
C LEU A 289 -5.91 11.04 4.03
N LEU A 290 -4.81 11.58 4.53
CA LEU A 290 -4.87 12.51 5.66
C LEU A 290 -5.50 13.85 5.22
N PRO A 291 -6.14 14.60 6.14
CA PRO A 291 -6.85 15.85 5.81
C PRO A 291 -6.01 16.84 4.99
N THR A 292 -4.77 17.08 5.40
CA THR A 292 -3.86 18.00 4.72
C THR A 292 -3.51 17.55 3.29
N GLU A 293 -3.31 16.25 3.07
CA GLU A 293 -3.02 15.72 1.74
C GLU A 293 -4.27 15.81 0.85
N GLN A 294 -5.43 15.48 1.40
CA GLN A 294 -6.70 15.60 0.70
C GLN A 294 -7.00 17.04 0.29
N ASP A 295 -6.88 18.01 1.21
CA ASP A 295 -7.08 19.43 0.93
C ASP A 295 -6.17 19.92 -0.20
N PHE A 296 -4.88 19.55 -0.17
CA PHE A 296 -3.93 19.91 -1.23
C PHE A 296 -4.34 19.34 -2.59
N LEU A 297 -4.73 18.07 -2.63
CA LEU A 297 -5.14 17.41 -3.88
C LEU A 297 -6.47 17.98 -4.41
N VAL A 298 -7.40 18.34 -3.54
CA VAL A 298 -8.65 19.01 -3.90
C VAL A 298 -8.38 20.40 -4.44
N ASP A 299 -7.50 21.18 -3.81
CA ASP A 299 -7.10 22.49 -4.33
C ASP A 299 -6.47 22.38 -5.72
N LEU A 300 -5.67 21.34 -5.97
CA LEU A 300 -5.11 21.03 -7.30
C LEU A 300 -6.22 20.77 -8.32
N CYS A 301 -7.28 20.04 -7.95
CA CYS A 301 -8.47 19.87 -8.77
C CYS A 301 -9.20 21.21 -9.02
N VAL A 302 -9.40 22.02 -7.99
CA VAL A 302 -10.06 23.33 -8.13
C VAL A 302 -9.29 24.23 -9.11
N GLN A 303 -7.95 24.25 -9.05
CA GLN A 303 -7.11 24.97 -10.02
C GLN A 303 -7.26 24.43 -11.45
N ALA A 304 -7.59 23.14 -11.62
CA ALA A 304 -7.90 22.53 -12.91
C ALA A 304 -9.34 22.78 -13.39
N GLY A 305 -10.16 23.48 -12.60
CA GLY A 305 -11.50 23.92 -12.94
C GLY A 305 -12.64 23.01 -12.46
N TYR A 306 -12.39 22.12 -11.51
CA TYR A 306 -13.43 21.37 -10.77
C TYR A 306 -14.04 22.23 -9.65
N GLU A 307 -15.25 21.88 -9.20
CA GLU A 307 -15.89 22.54 -8.06
C GLU A 307 -15.48 21.85 -6.75
N LYS A 308 -15.07 22.62 -5.73
CA LYS A 308 -14.52 22.06 -4.47
C LYS A 308 -15.44 21.00 -3.82
N GLY A 309 -16.74 21.28 -3.76
CA GLY A 309 -17.73 20.35 -3.18
C GLY A 309 -18.12 19.17 -4.07
N GLN A 310 -17.50 19.05 -5.25
CA GLN A 310 -17.77 18.02 -6.26
C GLN A 310 -16.51 17.17 -6.57
N VAL A 311 -15.48 17.28 -5.75
CA VAL A 311 -14.27 16.46 -5.83
C VAL A 311 -14.31 15.40 -4.73
N TYR A 312 -14.40 14.15 -5.13
CA TYR A 312 -14.52 12.99 -4.25
C TYR A 312 -13.28 12.11 -4.41
N LEU A 313 -12.39 12.15 -3.42
CA LEU A 313 -11.23 11.27 -3.30
C LEU A 313 -11.53 10.25 -2.19
N MET A 314 -11.95 9.04 -2.57
CA MET A 314 -12.55 8.09 -1.62
C MET A 314 -11.86 6.73 -1.65
N THR A 315 -12.03 5.95 -0.59
CA THR A 315 -11.72 4.52 -0.60
C THR A 315 -13.01 3.72 -0.79
N PRO A 316 -12.97 2.45 -1.22
CA PRO A 316 -14.17 1.61 -1.28
C PRO A 316 -14.94 1.61 0.04
N ARG A 317 -14.22 1.56 1.17
CA ARG A 317 -14.83 1.57 2.50
C ARG A 317 -15.60 2.86 2.75
N SER A 318 -14.98 4.03 2.53
CA SER A 318 -15.68 5.30 2.73
C SER A 318 -16.83 5.52 1.74
N PHE A 319 -16.70 5.02 0.51
CA PHE A 319 -17.77 5.11 -0.49
C PHE A 319 -19.01 4.31 -0.08
N PHE A 320 -18.85 3.03 0.27
CA PHE A 320 -19.97 2.20 0.69
C PHE A 320 -20.53 2.62 2.06
N ALA A 321 -19.68 3.13 2.96
CA ALA A 321 -20.10 3.73 4.23
C ALA A 321 -21.08 4.89 4.04
N ALA A 322 -20.84 5.72 3.02
CA ALA A 322 -21.67 6.85 2.66
C ALA A 322 -22.95 6.47 1.89
N GLY A 323 -23.29 5.17 1.85
CA GLY A 323 -24.42 4.64 1.11
C GLY A 323 -24.21 4.64 -0.41
N GLY A 324 -22.95 4.74 -0.85
CA GLY A 324 -22.61 4.61 -2.26
C GLY A 324 -23.03 3.25 -2.84
N VAL A 325 -23.56 3.26 -4.06
CA VAL A 325 -23.91 2.04 -4.80
C VAL A 325 -23.09 1.99 -6.07
N LEU A 326 -22.43 0.85 -6.31
CA LEU A 326 -21.70 0.65 -7.56
C LEU A 326 -22.71 0.48 -8.71
N GLY A 327 -22.63 1.35 -9.71
CA GLY A 327 -23.53 1.37 -10.85
C GLY A 327 -22.86 1.88 -12.12
N ALA A 328 -23.64 1.94 -13.21
CA ALA A 328 -23.20 2.47 -14.49
C ALA A 328 -23.38 4.00 -14.59
N ASP A 329 -24.15 4.61 -13.69
CA ASP A 329 -24.39 6.05 -13.64
C ASP A 329 -23.36 6.75 -12.74
N GLU A 330 -23.40 8.08 -12.73
CA GLU A 330 -22.58 8.88 -11.81
C GLU A 330 -22.79 8.43 -10.35
N PRO A 331 -21.72 8.25 -9.55
CA PRO A 331 -21.85 7.81 -8.17
C PRO A 331 -22.68 8.79 -7.34
N THR A 332 -23.48 8.28 -6.43
CA THR A 332 -24.28 9.08 -5.48
C THR A 332 -24.04 8.60 -4.06
N LEU A 333 -23.97 9.53 -3.11
CA LEU A 333 -23.90 9.22 -1.69
C LEU A 333 -25.26 9.51 -1.06
N THR A 334 -25.92 8.48 -0.52
CA THR A 334 -27.24 8.62 0.12
C THR A 334 -27.15 9.01 1.59
N THR A 335 -25.98 8.81 2.20
CA THR A 335 -25.70 9.16 3.59
C THR A 335 -24.52 10.12 3.59
N PRO A 336 -24.68 11.36 4.08
CA PRO A 336 -23.53 12.24 4.27
C PRO A 336 -22.47 11.52 5.09
N LEU A 337 -21.21 11.60 4.68
CA LEU A 337 -20.09 11.01 5.43
C LEU A 337 -20.01 11.56 6.87
N LEU A 338 -20.58 12.73 7.13
CA LEU A 338 -20.67 13.37 8.44
C LEU A 338 -22.04 13.19 9.11
N SER A 339 -22.89 12.28 8.59
CA SER A 339 -24.19 12.01 9.20
C SER A 339 -23.99 11.48 10.61
N GLN A 340 -24.70 12.09 11.56
CA GLN A 340 -24.85 11.64 12.93
C GLN A 340 -25.80 10.44 13.04
N ASP A 341 -26.70 10.28 12.05
CA ASP A 341 -27.61 9.15 11.93
C ASP A 341 -27.03 8.11 10.95
N ARG A 342 -26.42 7.07 11.50
CA ARG A 342 -25.79 5.95 10.78
C ARG A 342 -26.33 4.61 11.30
N PRO A 343 -26.17 3.50 10.55
CA PRO A 343 -26.91 2.26 10.81
C PRO A 343 -26.77 1.67 12.23
N VAL A 344 -25.65 1.92 12.91
CA VAL A 344 -25.39 1.41 14.27
C VAL A 344 -25.13 2.54 15.28
N THR A 345 -25.60 3.75 15.00
CA THR A 345 -25.55 4.88 15.95
C THR A 345 -26.10 4.48 17.32
N GLY A 346 -25.36 4.80 18.37
CA GLY A 346 -25.72 4.48 19.76
C GLY A 346 -25.59 3.00 20.13
N LYS A 347 -24.90 2.19 19.31
CA LYS A 347 -24.53 0.81 19.64
C LYS A 347 -23.06 0.72 19.97
N THR A 348 -22.73 -0.07 20.99
CA THR A 348 -21.34 -0.38 21.38
C THR A 348 -21.06 -1.84 21.11
N LEU A 349 -19.99 -2.13 20.35
CA LEU A 349 -19.48 -3.49 20.20
C LEU A 349 -18.41 -3.77 21.26
N GLY A 350 -18.71 -4.72 22.14
CA GLY A 350 -17.72 -5.29 23.06
C GLY A 350 -16.86 -6.34 22.38
N ILE A 351 -15.55 -6.14 22.33
CA ILE A 351 -14.57 -7.08 21.79
C ILE A 351 -13.77 -7.67 22.95
N SER A 352 -13.80 -9.00 23.05
CA SER A 352 -12.98 -9.78 23.99
C SER A 352 -12.36 -10.93 23.22
N MET A 353 -11.03 -10.98 23.16
CA MET A 353 -10.30 -11.91 22.32
C MET A 353 -9.05 -12.40 23.03
N ALA A 354 -8.73 -13.67 22.78
CA ALA A 354 -7.54 -14.34 23.29
C ALA A 354 -6.85 -15.07 22.14
N LEU A 355 -5.53 -15.14 22.18
CA LEU A 355 -4.76 -15.91 21.22
C LEU A 355 -5.07 -17.40 21.40
N ALA A 356 -5.35 -18.11 20.31
CA ALA A 356 -5.46 -19.56 20.34
C ALA A 356 -4.06 -20.19 20.28
N ASP A 357 -3.82 -21.23 21.09
CA ASP A 357 -2.52 -21.91 21.16
C ASP A 357 -2.18 -22.68 19.87
N ASP A 358 -3.19 -22.98 19.04
CA ASP A 358 -3.08 -23.85 17.87
C ASP A 358 -3.15 -23.11 16.52
N LEU A 359 -3.05 -21.77 16.50
CA LEU A 359 -3.15 -20.95 15.27
C LEU A 359 -2.25 -21.46 14.14
N ALA A 360 -1.00 -21.80 14.44
CA ALA A 360 -0.05 -22.30 13.44
C ALA A 360 -0.52 -23.62 12.81
N SER A 361 -1.20 -24.49 13.57
CA SER A 361 -1.69 -25.79 13.08
C SER A 361 -2.79 -25.66 12.03
N ILE A 362 -3.51 -24.53 12.04
CA ILE A 362 -4.55 -24.19 11.08
C ILE A 362 -4.08 -23.15 10.04
N GLY A 363 -2.78 -22.85 10.01
CA GLY A 363 -2.18 -21.94 9.04
C GLY A 363 -2.48 -20.46 9.29
N LEU A 364 -2.80 -20.08 10.53
CA LEU A 364 -3.01 -18.69 10.92
C LEU A 364 -1.82 -18.16 11.73
N SER A 365 -1.53 -16.86 11.58
CA SER A 365 -0.61 -16.10 12.41
C SER A 365 -1.37 -15.14 13.34
N PRO A 366 -0.71 -14.64 14.40
CA PRO A 366 -1.23 -13.56 15.23
C PRO A 366 -1.72 -12.35 14.44
N THR A 367 -1.06 -12.01 13.34
CA THR A 367 -1.43 -10.89 12.47
C THR A 367 -2.80 -11.05 11.81
N HIS A 368 -3.27 -12.27 11.54
CA HIS A 368 -4.64 -12.47 11.04
C HIS A 368 -5.68 -12.06 12.08
N LEU A 369 -5.36 -12.24 13.37
CA LEU A 369 -6.23 -11.82 14.46
C LEU A 369 -6.26 -10.29 14.58
N GLU A 370 -5.11 -9.64 14.50
CA GLU A 370 -4.99 -8.17 14.42
C GLU A 370 -5.82 -7.62 13.26
N CYS A 371 -5.70 -8.21 12.06
CA CYS A 371 -6.51 -7.81 10.90
C CYS A 371 -8.01 -7.98 11.15
N ALA A 372 -8.45 -9.12 11.69
CA ALA A 372 -9.87 -9.35 11.95
C ALA A 372 -10.44 -8.32 12.95
N VAL A 373 -9.67 -8.00 13.99
CA VAL A 373 -10.03 -6.96 14.99
C VAL A 373 -10.12 -5.59 14.32
N ALA A 374 -9.11 -5.22 13.54
CA ALA A 374 -9.07 -3.95 12.83
C ALA A 374 -10.28 -3.80 11.87
N GLU A 375 -10.57 -4.82 11.06
CA GLU A 375 -11.70 -4.78 10.11
C GLU A 375 -13.05 -4.64 10.81
N VAL A 376 -13.31 -5.45 11.85
CA VAL A 376 -14.57 -5.37 12.60
C VAL A 376 -14.71 -4.02 13.30
N SER A 377 -13.61 -3.52 13.88
CA SER A 377 -13.55 -2.21 14.52
C SER A 377 -13.86 -1.09 13.54
N GLN A 378 -13.24 -1.14 12.36
CA GLN A 378 -13.42 -0.15 11.31
C GLN A 378 -14.89 -0.10 10.84
N MET A 379 -15.52 -1.25 10.65
CA MET A 379 -16.92 -1.32 10.22
C MET A 379 -17.88 -0.76 11.28
N MET A 380 -17.59 -0.96 12.57
CA MET A 380 -18.37 -0.36 13.65
C MET A 380 -18.28 1.17 13.64
N LEU A 381 -17.08 1.73 13.54
CA LEU A 381 -16.86 3.18 13.50
C LEU A 381 -17.49 3.82 12.26
N ILE A 382 -17.31 3.19 11.09
CA ILE A 382 -17.96 3.58 9.84
C ILE A 382 -19.49 3.61 10.01
N GLY A 383 -20.06 2.63 10.70
CA GLY A 383 -21.49 2.57 10.98
C GLY A 383 -21.99 3.55 12.06
N GLY A 384 -21.13 4.36 12.66
CA GLY A 384 -21.45 5.31 13.74
C GLY A 384 -21.54 4.67 15.13
N GLY A 385 -20.98 3.48 15.32
CA GLY A 385 -20.98 2.76 16.58
C GLY A 385 -19.67 2.91 17.36
N SER A 386 -19.73 2.59 18.65
CA SER A 386 -18.60 2.66 19.57
C SER A 386 -17.95 1.29 19.78
N LEU A 387 -16.69 1.29 20.19
CA LEU A 387 -15.93 0.08 20.53
C LEU A 387 -15.62 0.02 22.02
N LEU A 388 -15.79 -1.15 22.62
CA LEU A 388 -15.33 -1.46 23.98
C LEU A 388 -14.38 -2.65 23.90
N TYR A 389 -13.10 -2.44 24.23
CA TYR A 389 -12.12 -3.53 24.22
C TYR A 389 -11.64 -3.88 25.63
N ALA A 390 -11.63 -5.18 25.94
CA ALA A 390 -11.06 -5.69 27.17
C ALA A 390 -9.55 -5.99 26.98
N GLY A 391 -8.70 -5.04 27.37
CA GLY A 391 -7.24 -5.17 27.28
C GLY A 391 -6.53 -3.83 27.50
N ALA A 392 -5.22 -3.83 27.29
CA ALA A 392 -4.39 -2.64 27.40
C ALA A 392 -3.21 -2.65 26.41
N PRO A 393 -2.67 -1.48 26.02
CA PRO A 393 -1.53 -1.41 25.09
C PRO A 393 -0.28 -2.08 25.67
N GLY A 394 0.36 -2.92 24.85
CA GLY A 394 1.61 -3.60 25.18
C GLY A 394 1.49 -4.64 26.31
N THR A 395 0.29 -5.16 26.60
CA THR A 395 0.11 -6.21 27.63
C THR A 395 0.07 -7.62 27.07
N HIS A 396 -0.17 -7.78 25.76
CA HIS A 396 -0.22 -9.07 25.07
C HIS A 396 0.60 -9.06 23.79
N VAL A 397 1.01 -10.25 23.34
CA VAL A 397 1.61 -10.49 22.02
C VAL A 397 0.70 -11.49 21.30
N PRO A 398 0.00 -11.09 20.22
CA PRO A 398 0.00 -9.78 19.58
C PRO A 398 -0.69 -8.69 20.42
N ASP A 399 -0.32 -7.43 20.17
CA ASP A 399 -0.99 -6.29 20.81
C ASP A 399 -2.24 -5.89 20.01
N LEU A 400 -3.34 -6.59 20.29
CA LEU A 400 -4.63 -6.32 19.67
C LEU A 400 -5.20 -4.94 20.05
N THR A 401 -4.77 -4.36 21.17
CA THR A 401 -5.21 -3.03 21.58
C THR A 401 -4.70 -1.98 20.60
N THR A 402 -3.42 -2.09 20.22
CA THR A 402 -2.80 -1.20 19.24
C THR A 402 -3.48 -1.31 17.87
N ALA A 403 -3.86 -2.52 17.43
CA ALA A 403 -4.60 -2.69 16.18
C ALA A 403 -5.95 -1.95 16.13
N ILE A 404 -6.68 -1.89 17.26
CA ILE A 404 -7.91 -1.10 17.37
C ILE A 404 -7.60 0.40 17.36
N MET A 405 -6.60 0.82 18.14
CA MET A 405 -6.18 2.22 18.22
C MET A 405 -5.79 2.76 16.83
N ASP A 406 -4.97 2.02 16.08
CA ASP A 406 -4.58 2.38 14.71
C ASP A 406 -5.81 2.52 13.78
N THR A 407 -6.80 1.64 13.96
CA THR A 407 -8.06 1.68 13.22
C THR A 407 -8.88 2.93 13.54
N VAL A 408 -8.99 3.29 14.83
CA VAL A 408 -9.67 4.51 15.27
C VAL A 408 -8.98 5.74 14.67
N SER A 409 -7.65 5.82 14.75
CA SER A 409 -6.88 6.94 14.17
C SER A 409 -7.08 7.04 12.65
N SER A 410 -7.08 5.91 11.92
CA SER A 410 -7.32 5.91 10.48
C SER A 410 -8.75 6.34 10.13
N TYR A 411 -9.75 5.93 10.91
CA TYR A 411 -11.13 6.37 10.74
C TYR A 411 -11.25 7.89 10.97
N THR A 412 -10.70 8.40 12.08
CA THR A 412 -10.76 9.82 12.40
C THR A 412 -10.16 10.69 11.30
N ALA A 413 -8.96 10.35 10.82
CA ALA A 413 -8.31 11.07 9.74
C ALA A 413 -9.18 11.15 8.48
N SER A 414 -9.95 10.09 8.19
CA SER A 414 -10.91 10.09 7.07
C SER A 414 -11.99 11.12 7.29
N VAL A 415 -12.61 11.13 8.47
CA VAL A 415 -13.75 11.99 8.77
C VAL A 415 -13.33 13.45 8.77
N GLU A 416 -12.20 13.77 9.40
CA GLU A 416 -11.60 15.11 9.37
C GLU A 416 -11.34 15.60 7.94
N ALA A 417 -10.87 14.72 7.05
CA ALA A 417 -10.64 15.10 5.66
C ALA A 417 -11.96 15.48 4.95
N TYR A 418 -13.08 14.86 5.33
CA TYR A 418 -14.40 15.21 4.79
C TYR A 418 -15.04 16.45 5.45
N THR A 419 -14.82 16.72 6.75
CA THR A 419 -15.31 17.95 7.39
C THR A 419 -14.71 19.19 6.74
N HIS A 420 -13.40 19.14 6.43
CA HIS A 420 -12.69 20.20 5.72
C HIS A 420 -13.26 20.48 4.32
N LEU A 421 -13.68 19.44 3.60
CA LEU A 421 -14.33 19.57 2.30
C LEU A 421 -15.70 20.25 2.39
N SER A 422 -16.48 19.96 3.43
CA SER A 422 -17.78 20.60 3.66
C SER A 422 -17.69 22.07 4.10
N GLY A 423 -16.49 22.57 4.41
CA GLY A 423 -16.25 23.98 4.74
C GLY A 423 -16.54 24.35 6.19
N ASP A 424 -16.71 23.37 7.08
CA ASP A 424 -16.86 23.56 8.53
C ASP A 424 -15.66 22.91 9.27
N PRO A 425 -14.50 23.57 9.32
CA PRO A 425 -13.30 23.04 9.97
C PRO A 425 -13.41 23.03 11.51
N GLU A 426 -14.45 23.63 12.09
CA GLU A 426 -14.69 23.67 13.54
C GLU A 426 -15.80 22.70 13.98
N GLN A 427 -16.21 21.76 13.12
CA GLN A 427 -17.15 20.71 13.53
C GLN A 427 -16.42 19.69 14.42
N HIS A 428 -16.54 19.86 15.73
CA HIS A 428 -15.88 19.00 16.74
C HIS A 428 -16.55 17.63 16.88
N ASP A 429 -17.80 17.48 16.44
CA ASP A 429 -18.57 16.24 16.55
C ASP A 429 -18.51 15.45 15.25
N ILE A 430 -17.37 14.78 15.06
CA ILE A 430 -17.03 13.97 13.87
C ILE A 430 -17.58 12.53 13.96
N HIS A 431 -18.02 12.10 15.14
CA HIS A 431 -18.58 10.77 15.35
C HIS A 431 -19.67 10.82 16.43
N PRO A 432 -20.83 10.16 16.23
CA PRO A 432 -21.88 10.11 17.25
C PRO A 432 -21.42 9.42 18.53
N GLY A 433 -21.07 10.22 19.55
CA GLY A 433 -20.58 9.76 20.84
C GLY A 433 -19.17 9.14 20.80
N ASP A 434 -18.74 8.60 21.94
CA ASP A 434 -17.37 8.07 22.13
C ASP A 434 -17.04 6.96 21.12
N MET A 435 -15.92 7.08 20.42
CA MET A 435 -15.49 6.06 19.44
C MET A 435 -14.93 4.80 20.10
N PHE A 436 -14.18 4.93 21.19
CA PHE A 436 -13.42 3.84 21.77
C PHE A 436 -13.28 3.95 23.28
N SER A 437 -13.46 2.84 23.98
CA SER A 437 -13.26 2.70 25.42
C SER A 437 -12.46 1.43 25.75
N LEU A 438 -11.59 1.53 26.75
CA LEU A 438 -10.80 0.43 27.26
C LEU A 438 -11.33 -0.06 28.61
N ALA A 439 -11.63 -1.35 28.69
CA ALA A 439 -11.84 -2.07 29.95
C ALA A 439 -10.51 -2.72 30.38
N VAL A 440 -9.66 -1.93 31.04
CA VAL A 440 -8.32 -2.36 31.46
C VAL A 440 -8.39 -3.36 32.62
N PRO A 441 -7.79 -4.56 32.49
CA PRO A 441 -7.67 -5.49 33.60
C PRO A 441 -6.94 -4.88 34.79
N TYR A 442 -7.44 -5.09 36.02
CA TYR A 442 -6.80 -4.58 37.24
C TYR A 442 -5.32 -5.01 37.36
N VAL A 443 -4.99 -6.20 36.88
CA VAL A 443 -3.62 -6.74 36.88
C VAL A 443 -2.63 -5.89 36.08
N ASP A 444 -3.11 -5.15 35.08
CA ASP A 444 -2.28 -4.30 34.21
C ASP A 444 -2.02 -2.92 34.84
N LEU A 445 -2.75 -2.56 35.89
CA LEU A 445 -2.58 -1.28 36.60
C LEU A 445 -1.50 -1.32 37.69
N ASN A 446 -0.74 -2.41 37.77
CA ASN A 446 0.19 -2.67 38.87
C ASN A 446 1.60 -2.11 38.61
N THR A 447 1.91 -1.65 37.39
CA THR A 447 3.24 -1.13 37.04
C THR A 447 3.17 0.31 36.56
N SER A 448 4.18 1.12 36.92
CA SER A 448 4.28 2.50 36.45
C SER A 448 4.41 2.60 34.92
N GLU A 449 4.99 1.59 34.28
CA GLU A 449 5.14 1.55 32.83
C GLU A 449 3.79 1.34 32.13
N SER A 450 2.98 0.38 32.59
CA SER A 450 1.62 0.17 32.06
C SER A 450 0.73 1.39 32.25
N ILE A 451 0.79 2.03 33.42
CA ILE A 451 0.04 3.28 33.68
C ILE A 451 0.50 4.39 32.73
N LYS A 452 1.81 4.51 32.48
CA LYS A 452 2.35 5.49 31.54
C LYS A 452 1.83 5.26 30.13
N ARG A 453 1.85 4.01 29.64
CA ARG A 453 1.31 3.65 28.30
C ARG A 453 -0.18 3.97 28.19
N LEU A 454 -0.97 3.69 29.22
CA LEU A 454 -2.39 4.02 29.26
C LEU A 454 -2.64 5.53 29.23
N ASN A 455 -1.85 6.32 29.96
CA ASN A 455 -1.93 7.78 29.91
C ASN A 455 -1.52 8.33 28.54
N GLU A 456 -0.45 7.78 27.93
CA GLU A 456 -0.02 8.15 26.58
C GLU A 456 -1.13 7.85 25.56
N ALA A 457 -1.75 6.67 25.64
CA ALA A 457 -2.90 6.29 24.82
C ALA A 457 -4.10 7.24 25.03
N ALA A 458 -4.49 7.50 26.29
CA ALA A 458 -5.59 8.38 26.60
C ALA A 458 -5.36 9.81 26.08
N ASN A 459 -4.14 10.35 26.23
CA ASN A 459 -3.80 11.67 25.70
C ASN A 459 -3.84 11.70 24.17
N HIS A 460 -3.36 10.65 23.50
CA HIS A 460 -3.40 10.54 22.05
C HIS A 460 -4.85 10.58 21.53
N PHE A 461 -5.78 9.93 22.23
CA PHE A 461 -7.20 9.87 21.84
C PHE A 461 -8.10 10.94 22.47
N SER A 462 -7.60 11.74 23.41
CA SER A 462 -8.38 12.79 24.09
C SER A 462 -8.90 13.90 23.16
N GLY A 463 -8.27 14.08 21.99
CA GLY A 463 -8.77 14.99 20.94
C GLY A 463 -9.90 14.43 20.09
N TYR A 464 -10.24 13.16 20.29
CA TYR A 464 -11.20 12.38 19.50
C TYR A 464 -12.39 11.86 20.33
N ALA A 465 -12.47 12.26 21.60
CA ALA A 465 -13.49 11.87 22.56
C ALA A 465 -14.53 12.98 22.77
#